data_AF-A0A6I4IMF7-F1
#
_entry.id   AF-A0A6I4IMF7-F1
#
_cell.length_a   1.000
_cell.length_b   1.000
_cell.length_c   1.000
_cell.angle_alpha   90.00
_cell.angle_beta   90.00
_cell.angle_gamma   90.00
#
_symmetry.space_group_name_H-M   'P 1'
#
loop_
_entity.id
_entity.type
_entity.pdbx_description
1 polymer ?
#
loop_
_entity_poly.entity_id
_entity_poly.type
_entity_poly.pdbx_seq_one_letter_code
_entity_poly.pdbx_strand_id
1 'polypeptide(L)' 'GILAVEWLGACQGLDFREGLKSSPKLEQARKILRDQVPYYSEDRFFAPDIEQASELLASGCLNKLLIPKLLPSLSEV' A
#
# COMPACT_ATOMS: atom_id res chain seq x y z
N GLY A 1 3.61 0.34 11.63
CA GLY A 1 2.65 -0.41 12.46
C GLY A 1 1.23 -0.31 11.93
N ILE A 2 0.38 0.50 12.55
CA ILE A 2 -1.08 0.53 12.29
C ILE A 2 -1.42 0.72 10.80
N LEU A 3 -0.90 1.78 10.17
CA LEU A 3 -1.16 2.07 8.75
C LEU A 3 -0.62 0.98 7.80
N ALA A 4 0.45 0.29 8.17
CA ALA A 4 0.98 -0.80 7.37
C ALA A 4 0.02 -2.00 7.39
N VAL A 5 -0.52 -2.35 8.57
CA VAL A 5 -1.53 -3.41 8.72
C VAL A 5 -2.81 -3.06 7.97
N GLU A 6 -3.26 -1.80 8.06
CA GLU A 6 -4.41 -1.32 7.30
C GLU A 6 -4.19 -1.47 5.79
N TRP A 7 -3.04 -1.05 5.28
CA TRP A 7 -2.72 -1.12 3.85
C TRP A 7 -2.63 -2.58 3.35
N LEU A 8 -1.99 -3.46 4.13
CA LEU A 8 -1.93 -4.90 3.86
C LEU A 8 -3.33 -5.51 3.78
N GLY A 9 -4.17 -5.25 4.79
CA GLY A 9 -5.54 -5.76 4.86
C GLY A 9 -6.42 -5.23 3.74
N ALA A 10 -6.34 -3.93 3.43
CA ALA A 10 -7.10 -3.31 2.34
C ALA A 10 -6.72 -3.90 0.97
N CYS A 11 -5.42 -4.06 0.69
CA CYS A 11 -4.97 -4.67 -0.57
C CYS A 11 -5.42 -6.12 -0.69
N GLN A 12 -5.32 -6.90 0.40
CA GLN A 12 -5.80 -8.28 0.43
C GLN A 12 -7.33 -8.34 0.21
N GLY A 13 -8.09 -7.44 0.84
CA GLY A 13 -9.54 -7.34 0.64
C GLY A 13 -9.93 -6.98 -0.80
N LEU A 14 -9.13 -6.16 -1.48
CA LEU A 14 -9.30 -5.88 -2.91
C LEU A 14 -8.92 -7.08 -3.78
N ASP A 15 -7.89 -7.85 -3.40
CA ASP A 15 -7.53 -9.09 -4.09
C ASP A 15 -8.67 -10.12 -4.04
N PHE A 16 -9.37 -10.24 -2.91
CA PHE A 16 -10.55 -11.10 -2.80
C PHE A 16 -11.73 -10.68 -3.68
N ARG A 17 -11.71 -9.46 -4.23
CA ARG A 17 -12.72 -8.93 -5.15
C ARG A 17 -12.23 -8.93 -6.60
N GLU A 18 -11.50 -9.99 -6.97
CA GLU A 18 -10.94 -10.15 -8.30
C GLU A 18 -11.98 -9.89 -9.41
N GLY A 19 -11.56 -9.19 -10.47
CA GLY A 19 -12.43 -8.73 -11.56
C GLY A 19 -13.01 -7.32 -11.36
N LEU A 20 -12.99 -6.79 -10.13
CA LEU A 20 -13.30 -5.40 -9.86
C LEU A 20 -12.02 -4.56 -9.73
N LYS A 21 -12.09 -3.29 -10.12
CA LYS A 21 -10.99 -2.34 -10.01
C LYS A 21 -11.38 -1.15 -9.14
N SER A 22 -10.45 -0.68 -8.33
CA SER A 22 -10.54 0.59 -7.62
C SER A 22 -10.16 1.76 -8.54
N SER A 23 -10.02 2.95 -7.97
CA SER A 23 -9.56 4.13 -8.71
C SER A 23 -8.08 4.00 -9.14
N PRO A 24 -7.63 4.68 -10.21
CA PRO A 24 -6.27 4.53 -10.73
C PRO A 24 -5.16 4.73 -9.69
N LYS A 25 -5.30 5.72 -8.80
CA LYS A 25 -4.31 5.98 -7.73
C LYS A 25 -4.26 4.86 -6.70
N LEU A 26 -5.41 4.27 -6.35
CA LEU A 26 -5.48 3.17 -5.39
C LEU A 26 -4.93 1.86 -5.98
N GLU A 27 -5.16 1.61 -7.26
CA GLU A 27 -4.52 0.46 -7.95
C GLU A 27 -2.99 0.62 -8.03
N GLN A 28 -2.48 1.84 -8.22
CA GLN A 28 -1.04 2.10 -8.13
C GLN A 28 -0.50 1.82 -6.72
N ALA A 29 -1.20 2.25 -5.67
CA ALA A 29 -0.81 1.94 -4.29
C ALA A 29 -0.80 0.42 -4.04
N ARG A 30 -1.86 -0.28 -4.44
CA ARG A 30 -1.94 -1.75 -4.33
C ARG A 30 -0.79 -2.45 -5.07
N LYS A 31 -0.48 -2.00 -6.28
CA LYS A 31 0.65 -2.52 -7.05
C LYS A 31 1.99 -2.30 -6.33
N ILE A 32 2.25 -1.10 -5.83
CA ILE A 32 3.49 -0.80 -5.08
C ILE A 32 3.67 -1.77 -3.92
N LEU A 33 2.59 -2.07 -3.17
CA LEU A 33 2.65 -3.05 -2.10
C LEU A 33 2.93 -4.45 -2.64
N ARG A 34 2.20 -4.90 -3.65
CA ARG A 34 2.31 -6.27 -4.20
C ARG A 34 3.63 -6.55 -4.89
N ASP A 35 4.33 -5.51 -5.34
CA ASP A 35 5.69 -5.62 -5.86
C ASP A 35 6.72 -5.98 -4.77
N GLN A 36 6.40 -5.81 -3.48
CA GLN A 36 7.27 -6.17 -2.35
C GLN A 36 6.67 -7.27 -1.46
N VAL A 37 5.37 -7.15 -1.13
CA VAL A 37 4.66 -8.06 -0.25
C VAL A 37 3.66 -8.89 -1.05
N PRO A 38 3.89 -10.21 -1.21
CA PRO A 38 3.04 -11.06 -2.00
C PRO A 38 1.64 -11.21 -1.39
N TYR A 39 0.68 -11.62 -2.23
CA TYR A 39 -0.66 -12.01 -1.80
C TYR A 39 -0.62 -13.01 -0.65
N TYR A 40 -1.52 -12.84 0.32
CA TYR A 40 -1.61 -13.75 1.47
C TYR A 40 -2.51 -14.93 1.12
N SER A 41 -1.93 -15.97 0.50
CA SER A 41 -2.66 -17.17 0.04
C SER A 41 -2.89 -18.21 1.13
N GLU A 42 -1.90 -18.35 2.00
CA GLU A 42 -1.89 -19.30 3.10
C GLU A 42 -1.23 -18.66 4.30
N ASP A 43 -1.47 -19.23 5.48
CA ASP A 43 -0.89 -18.68 6.68
C ASP A 43 0.63 -18.76 6.66
N ARG A 44 1.25 -17.62 6.94
CA ARG A 44 2.70 -17.49 7.06
C ARG A 44 3.02 -16.58 8.24
N PHE A 45 4.29 -16.54 8.61
CA PHE A 45 4.73 -15.56 9.59
C PHE A 45 4.49 -14.15 9.03
N PHE A 46 3.62 -13.39 9.69
CA PHE A 46 3.09 -12.13 9.14
C PHE A 46 3.93 -10.90 9.51
N ALA A 47 4.79 -11.00 10.53
CA ALA A 47 5.64 -9.87 10.93
C ALA A 47 6.54 -9.32 9.81
N PRO A 48 7.17 -10.14 8.94
CA PRO A 48 7.97 -9.67 7.81
C PRO A 48 7.17 -8.84 6.81
N ASP A 49 5.89 -9.14 6.61
CA ASP A 49 5.00 -8.38 5.73
C ASP A 49 4.69 -7.01 6.33
N ILE A 50 4.43 -6.96 7.64
CA ILE A 50 4.19 -5.70 8.37
C ILE A 50 5.44 -4.81 8.36
N GLU A 51 6.62 -5.40 8.51
CA GLU A 51 7.91 -4.71 8.46
C GLU A 51 8.14 -4.11 7.07
N GLN A 52 8.06 -4.90 6.00
CA GLN A 52 8.22 -4.41 4.62
C GLN A 52 7.21 -3.32 4.26
N ALA A 53 5.93 -3.50 4.63
CA ALA A 53 4.92 -2.48 4.39
C ALA A 53 5.19 -1.20 5.21
N SER A 54 5.73 -1.32 6.43
CA SER A 54 6.12 -0.16 7.24
C SER A 54 7.32 0.57 6.64
N GLU A 55 8.31 -0.15 6.10
CA GLU A 55 9.47 0.43 5.41
C GLU A 55 9.07 1.17 4.14
N LEU A 56 8.16 0.59 3.34
CA LEU A 56 7.58 1.26 2.17
C LEU A 56 6.88 2.57 2.53
N LEU A 57 6.09 2.57 3.61
CA LEU A 57 5.44 3.80 4.08
C LEU A 57 6.46 4.82 4.57
N ALA A 58 7.48 4.38 5.31
CA ALA A 58 8.57 5.26 5.78
C ALA A 58 9.36 5.88 4.61
N SER A 59 9.47 5.18 3.47
CA SER A 59 10.10 5.71 2.26
C SER A 59 9.27 6.82 1.57
N GLY A 60 8.04 7.06 2.02
CA GLY A 60 7.13 8.03 1.40
C GLY A 60 6.65 7.62 0.01
N CYS A 61 6.70 6.33 -0.35
CA CYS A 61 6.40 5.86 -1.72
C CYS A 61 5.01 6.26 -2.25
N LEU A 62 4.06 6.51 -1.33
CA LEU A 62 2.68 6.92 -1.65
C LEU A 62 2.50 8.44 -1.80
N ASN A 63 3.50 9.25 -1.44
CA ASN A 63 3.39 10.72 -1.49
C ASN A 63 3.07 11.24 -2.90
N LYS A 64 3.60 10.59 -3.94
CA LYS A 64 3.31 10.88 -5.36
C LYS A 64 1.85 10.68 -5.77
N LEU A 65 1.07 9.98 -4.95
CA LEU A 65 -0.35 9.75 -5.20
C LEU A 65 -1.23 10.83 -4.57
N LEU A 66 -0.67 11.71 -3.74
CA LEU A 66 -1.40 12.81 -3.13
C LEU A 66 -1.77 13.88 -4.17
N ILE A 67 -2.58 14.84 -3.73
CA ILE A 67 -2.86 16.04 -4.52
C ILE A 67 -1.66 16.98 -4.37
N PRO A 68 -1.07 17.48 -5.47
CA PRO A 68 0.06 18.40 -5.39
C PRO A 68 -0.25 19.63 -4.54
N LYS A 69 0.74 20.10 -3.77
CA LYS A 69 0.64 21.30 -2.91
C LYS A 69 -0.43 21.24 -1.81
N LEU A 70 -0.96 20.06 -1.50
CA LEU A 70 -1.91 19.88 -0.39
C LEU A 70 -1.22 19.99 0.97
N LEU A 71 -0.03 19.38 1.11
CA LEU A 71 0.75 19.41 2.35
C LEU A 71 1.77 20.55 2.30
N PRO A 72 1.96 21.34 3.38
CA PRO A 72 2.77 22.55 3.37
C PRO A 72 4.23 22.37 2.92
N SER A 73 4.84 21.22 3.20
CA SER A 73 6.24 20.91 2.89
C SER A 73 6.40 19.94 1.71
N LEU A 74 5.31 19.51 1.09
CA LEU A 74 5.31 18.56 -0.03
C LEU A 74 4.92 19.30 -1.32
N SER A 75 5.79 20.23 -1.74
CA SER A 75 5.51 21.17 -2.83
C SER A 75 5.80 20.63 -4.24
N GLU A 76 6.59 19.57 -4.39
CA GLU A 76 7.12 19.10 -5.69
C GLU A 76 7.16 17.56 -5.82
N VAL A 77 6.02 16.88 -5.66
CA VAL A 77 5.88 15.48 -6.10
C VAL A 77 4.88 15.38 -7.24
#